data_AF-A0A6G3XX88-F1
#
_entry.id   AF-A0A6G3XX88-F1
#
_cell.length_a   1.000
_cell.length_b   1.000
_cell.length_c   1.000
_cell.angle_alpha   90.00
_cell.angle_beta   90.00
_cell.angle_gamma   90.00
#
_symmetry.space_group_name_H-M   'P 1'
#
loop_
_entity.id
_entity.type
_entity.pdbx_description
1 polymer ?
#
loop_
_entity_poly.entity_id
_entity_poly.type
_entity_poly.pdbx_seq_one_letter_code
_entity_poly.pdbx_strand_id
1 'polypeptide(L)'
;GTVRVVVLRGEGMSFSAGLDRQAFTPEGFDGEPSFLDMARGPEAELDATIAEYQEAFTWWRRNDVVSIAAVQGHAIGAGFQLALACDLRIVAEDVQFAMRET
;
A
#
# COMPACT_ATOMS: atom_id res chain seq x y z
N GLY A 1 19.00 -5.48 -11.64
CA GLY A 1 19.87 -6.11 -10.61
C GLY A 1 20.01 -7.60 -10.88
N THR A 2 20.58 -8.38 -9.96
CA THR A 2 20.57 -9.86 -10.05
C THR A 2 19.24 -10.47 -9.57
N VAL A 3 18.45 -9.72 -8.81
CA VAL A 3 17.09 -10.10 -8.41
C VAL A 3 16.17 -10.15 -9.63
N ARG A 4 15.43 -11.25 -9.76
CA ARG A 4 14.46 -11.50 -10.85
C ARG A 4 13.05 -11.77 -10.36
N VAL A 5 12.90 -12.12 -9.09
CA VAL A 5 11.61 -12.42 -8.47
C VAL A 5 11.55 -11.76 -7.10
N VAL A 6 10.42 -11.13 -6.79
CA VAL A 6 10.13 -10.54 -5.48
C VAL A 6 8.83 -11.16 -4.98
N VAL A 7 8.84 -11.65 -3.74
CA VAL A 7 7.65 -12.16 -3.05
C VAL A 7 7.29 -11.20 -1.93
N LEU A 8 6.09 -10.65 -1.99
CA LEU A 8 5.51 -9.78 -0.97
C LEU A 8 4.54 -10.58 -0.11
N ARG A 9 4.74 -10.53 1.21
CA ARG A 9 3.93 -11.26 2.20
C ARG A 9 3.71 -10.39 3.43
N GLY A 10 2.51 -10.45 4.00
CA GLY A 10 2.20 -9.90 5.33
C GLY A 10 2.52 -10.91 6.44
N GLU A 11 3.02 -10.41 7.58
CA GLU A 11 3.18 -11.21 8.80
C GLU A 11 1.83 -11.34 9.54
N GLY A 12 1.59 -12.50 10.16
CA GLY A 12 0.40 -12.75 10.97
C GLY A 12 -0.85 -13.12 10.16
N MET A 13 -2.03 -12.81 10.72
CA MET A 13 -3.32 -13.33 10.25
C MET A 13 -3.92 -12.61 9.03
N SER A 14 -3.36 -11.47 8.61
CA SER A 14 -3.91 -10.71 7.48
C SER A 14 -2.77 -10.10 6.68
N PHE A 15 -2.95 -10.03 5.36
CA PHE A 15 -1.98 -9.42 4.46
C PHE A 15 -1.82 -7.92 4.77
N SER A 16 -2.92 -7.18 4.83
CA SER A 16 -2.94 -5.78 5.25
C SER A 16 -4.37 -5.28 5.49
N ALA A 17 -4.56 -4.53 6.59
CA ALA A 17 -5.81 -3.83 6.89
C ALA A 17 -5.98 -2.52 6.07
N GLY A 18 -4.99 -2.15 5.28
CA GLY A 18 -4.96 -0.91 4.52
C GLY A 18 -4.28 0.22 5.27
N LEU A 19 -4.69 1.44 4.95
CA LEU A 19 -4.14 2.66 5.52
C LEU A 19 -4.47 2.75 7.02
N ASP A 20 -3.47 3.06 7.82
CA ASP A 20 -3.66 3.21 9.26
C ASP A 20 -4.51 4.44 9.57
N ARG A 21 -5.52 4.25 10.41
CA ARG A 21 -6.48 5.30 10.77
C ARG A 21 -5.84 6.43 11.57
N GLN A 22 -4.70 6.19 12.22
CA GLN A 22 -3.94 7.21 12.92
C GLN A 22 -3.51 8.35 11.97
N ALA A 23 -3.31 8.07 10.67
CA ALA A 23 -3.01 9.08 9.65
C ALA A 23 -4.09 10.18 9.54
N PHE A 24 -5.33 9.85 9.91
CA PHE A 24 -6.48 10.77 9.87
C PHE A 24 -6.72 11.50 11.19
N THR A 25 -5.90 11.24 12.21
CA THR A 25 -5.96 11.92 13.51
C THR A 25 -5.02 13.13 13.52
N PRO A 26 -5.30 14.18 14.32
CA PRO A 26 -4.39 15.30 14.48
C PRO A 26 -3.00 14.91 14.98
N GLU A 27 -2.90 13.82 15.74
CA GLU A 27 -1.64 13.31 16.27
C GLU A 27 -0.72 12.75 15.18
N GLY A 28 -1.29 12.22 14.09
CA GLY A 28 -0.54 11.68 12.95
C GLY A 28 0.51 10.65 13.36
N PHE A 29 1.63 10.61 12.61
CA PHE A 29 2.80 9.81 12.97
C PHE A 29 3.96 10.73 13.32
N ASP A 30 4.82 10.29 14.24
CA ASP A 30 5.98 11.08 14.64
C ASP A 30 6.92 11.30 13.45
N GLY A 31 7.26 12.56 13.18
CA GLY A 31 8.09 12.96 12.04
C GLY A 31 7.38 13.04 10.68
N GLU A 32 6.08 12.76 10.61
CA GLU A 32 5.29 12.80 9.36
C GLU A 32 4.10 13.76 9.49
N PRO A 33 3.75 14.52 8.44
CA PRO A 33 2.56 15.35 8.46
C PRO A 33 1.29 14.49 8.54
N SER A 34 0.32 14.91 9.37
CA SER A 34 -1.00 14.27 9.36
C SER A 34 -1.76 14.61 8.07
N PHE A 35 -2.75 13.80 7.69
CA PHE A 35 -3.59 14.15 6.53
C PHE A 35 -4.37 15.45 6.72
N LEU A 36 -4.66 15.83 7.97
CA LEU A 36 -5.29 17.11 8.27
C LEU A 36 -4.34 18.28 8.02
N ASP A 37 -3.04 18.11 8.31
CA ASP A 37 -2.02 19.12 8.02
C ASP A 37 -1.79 19.23 6.51
N MET A 38 -1.69 18.09 5.82
CA MET A 38 -1.57 18.06 4.36
C MET A 38 -2.75 18.73 3.67
N ALA A 39 -3.99 18.48 4.12
CA ALA A 39 -5.19 19.08 3.54
C ALA A 39 -5.31 20.60 3.79
N ARG A 40 -4.56 21.14 4.75
CA ARG A 40 -4.49 22.59 5.04
C ARG A 40 -3.32 23.27 4.33
N GLY A 41 -2.37 22.49 3.83
CA GLY A 41 -1.20 22.98 3.10
C GLY A 41 -1.54 23.44 1.67
N PRO A 42 -0.54 23.96 0.94
CA PRO A 42 -0.68 24.27 -0.47
C PRO A 42 -1.01 23.02 -1.30
N GLU A 43 -1.90 23.16 -2.29
CA GLU A 43 -2.30 22.05 -3.18
C GLU A 43 -1.10 21.36 -3.85
N ALA A 44 -0.10 22.13 -4.27
CA ALA A 44 1.12 21.58 -4.88
C ALA A 44 1.94 20.69 -3.94
N GLU A 45 1.91 20.95 -2.62
CA GLU A 45 2.60 20.11 -1.63
C GLU A 45 1.83 18.81 -1.40
N LEU A 46 0.50 18.90 -1.28
CA LEU A 46 -0.38 17.73 -1.18
C LEU A 46 -0.20 16.80 -2.40
N ASP A 47 -0.21 17.35 -3.61
CA ASP A 47 0.00 16.59 -4.84
C ASP A 47 1.37 15.90 -4.87
N ALA A 48 2.42 16.59 -4.44
CA ALA A 48 3.77 16.03 -4.38
C ALA A 48 3.86 14.85 -3.39
N THR A 49 3.26 14.99 -2.20
CA THR A 49 3.23 13.90 -1.21
C THR A 49 2.40 12.72 -1.70
N ILE A 50 1.25 12.96 -2.34
CA ILE A 50 0.45 11.89 -2.95
C ILE A 50 1.26 11.16 -4.02
N ALA A 51 2.00 11.89 -4.86
CA ALA A 51 2.85 11.29 -5.89
C ALA A 51 3.95 10.41 -5.26
N GLU A 52 4.59 10.86 -4.18
CA GLU A 52 5.58 10.08 -3.44
C GLU A 52 5.00 8.77 -2.89
N TYR A 53 3.81 8.82 -2.26
CA TYR A 53 3.13 7.60 -1.80
C TYR A 53 2.78 6.66 -2.96
N GLN A 54 2.40 7.20 -4.12
CA GLN A 54 2.13 6.40 -5.31
C GLN A 54 3.40 5.71 -5.86
N GLU A 55 4.59 6.29 -5.73
CA GLU A 55 5.83 5.63 -6.14
C GLU A 55 6.02 4.27 -5.45
N ALA A 56 5.63 4.17 -4.17
CA ALA A 56 5.69 2.93 -3.41
C ALA A 56 4.85 1.80 -4.02
N PHE A 57 3.79 2.10 -4.79
CA PHE A 57 2.97 1.09 -5.47
C PHE A 57 3.43 0.79 -6.90
N THR A 58 4.32 1.61 -7.46
CA THR A 58 4.65 1.55 -8.88
C THR A 58 6.08 1.09 -9.15
N TRP A 59 6.98 1.19 -8.17
CA TRP A 59 8.40 0.85 -8.33
C TRP A 59 8.67 -0.62 -8.68
N TRP A 60 7.79 -1.57 -8.31
CA TRP A 60 7.92 -2.99 -8.70
C TRP A 60 7.40 -3.30 -10.11
N ARG A 61 6.82 -2.35 -10.86
CA ARG A 61 6.41 -2.55 -12.27
C ARG A 61 7.59 -2.54 -13.26
N ARG A 62 8.76 -2.99 -12.81
CA ARG A 62 9.95 -3.08 -13.64
C ARG A 62 9.87 -4.33 -14.49
N ASN A 63 10.14 -4.18 -15.79
CA ASN A 63 10.14 -5.31 -16.73
C ASN A 63 11.22 -6.37 -16.45
N ASP A 64 12.17 -6.12 -15.53
CA ASP A 64 13.25 -7.05 -15.19
C ASP A 64 13.02 -7.89 -13.92
N VAL A 65 11.84 -7.75 -13.30
CA VAL A 65 11.43 -8.46 -12.07
C VAL A 65 9.99 -8.97 -12.21
N VAL A 66 9.73 -10.18 -11.73
CA VAL A 66 8.37 -10.71 -11.52
C VAL A 66 8.01 -10.55 -10.04
N SER A 67 6.91 -9.86 -9.77
CA SER A 67 6.39 -9.59 -8.43
C SER A 67 5.20 -10.49 -8.10
N ILE A 68 5.23 -11.10 -6.91
CA ILE A 68 4.21 -12.05 -6.45
C ILE A 68 3.71 -11.64 -5.07
N ALA A 69 2.41 -11.38 -4.94
CA ALA A 69 1.76 -11.20 -3.64
C ALA A 69 1.28 -12.56 -3.10
N ALA A 70 1.74 -12.94 -1.91
CA ALA A 70 1.23 -14.07 -1.15
C ALA A 70 0.25 -13.54 -0.09
N VAL A 71 -1.05 -13.78 -0.29
CA VAL A 71 -2.13 -13.11 0.43
C VAL A 71 -2.89 -14.10 1.30
N GLN A 72 -3.02 -13.78 2.59
CA GLN A 72 -3.86 -14.48 3.57
C GLN A 72 -4.79 -13.48 4.28
N GLY A 73 -5.94 -13.95 4.76
CA GLY A 73 -6.89 -13.12 5.51
C GLY A 73 -7.28 -11.83 4.78
N HIS A 74 -7.16 -10.68 5.43
CA HIS A 74 -7.63 -9.41 4.86
C HIS A 74 -6.58 -8.73 4.00
N ALA A 75 -7.00 -8.27 2.82
CA ALA A 75 -6.29 -7.27 2.01
C ALA A 75 -7.28 -6.16 1.66
N ILE A 76 -7.18 -5.04 2.36
CA ILE A 76 -8.18 -3.96 2.35
C ILE A 76 -7.55 -2.65 1.89
N GLY A 77 -8.26 -1.88 1.05
CA GLY A 77 -7.86 -0.56 0.58
C GLY A 77 -6.46 -0.54 -0.02
N ALA A 78 -5.56 0.29 0.52
CA ALA A 78 -4.15 0.33 0.16
C ALA A 78 -3.48 -1.07 0.18
N GLY A 79 -3.86 -1.96 1.11
CA GLY A 79 -3.38 -3.33 1.15
C GLY A 79 -3.85 -4.18 -0.05
N PHE A 80 -5.07 -3.94 -0.53
CA PHE A 80 -5.56 -4.58 -1.75
C PHE A 80 -4.88 -4.00 -2.99
N GLN A 81 -4.73 -2.68 -3.07
CA GLN A 81 -4.01 -2.00 -4.15
C GLN A 81 -2.57 -2.48 -4.26
N LEU A 82 -1.92 -2.72 -3.12
CA LEU A 82 -0.57 -3.29 -3.04
C LEU A 82 -0.50 -4.69 -3.67
N ALA A 83 -1.44 -5.57 -3.34
CA ALA A 83 -1.52 -6.90 -3.96
C ALA A 83 -1.86 -6.83 -5.45
N LEU A 84 -2.69 -5.87 -5.88
CA LEU A 84 -3.04 -5.63 -7.29
C LEU A 84 -1.86 -5.10 -8.10
N ALA A 85 -0.94 -4.37 -7.47
CA ALA A 85 0.25 -3.83 -8.12
C ALA A 85 1.29 -4.91 -8.46
N CYS A 86 1.23 -6.10 -7.85
CA CYS A 86 2.06 -7.23 -8.22
C CYS A 86 1.62 -7.87 -9.55
N ASP A 87 2.53 -8.57 -10.25
CA ASP A 87 2.21 -9.30 -11.48
C ASP A 87 1.28 -10.48 -11.19
N LEU A 88 1.61 -11.24 -10.14
CA LEU A 88 0.85 -12.43 -9.72
C LEU A 88 0.36 -12.31 -8.27
N ARG A 89 -0.74 -12.99 -7.98
CA ARG A 89 -1.30 -13.16 -6.63
C ARG A 89 -1.54 -14.63 -6.37
N ILE A 90 -1.00 -15.14 -5.26
CA ILE A 90 -1.31 -16.45 -4.71
C ILE A 90 -2.11 -16.20 -3.43
N VAL A 91 -3.33 -16.71 -3.38
CA VAL A 91 -4.30 -16.39 -2.33
C VAL A 91 -4.65 -17.64 -1.53
N ALA A 92 -4.72 -17.50 -0.21
CA ALA A 92 -5.30 -18.52 0.67
C ALA A 92 -6.83 -18.54 0.52
N GLU A 93 -7.45 -19.65 0.94
CA GLU A 93 -8.91 -19.83 0.85
C GLU A 93 -9.69 -18.83 1.73
N ASP A 94 -9.05 -18.30 2.77
CA ASP A 94 -9.65 -17.37 3.73
C ASP A 94 -9.59 -15.90 3.29
N VAL A 95 -9.03 -15.60 2.11
CA VAL A 95 -8.78 -14.22 1.68
C VAL A 95 -10.07 -13.42 1.53
N GLN A 96 -10.06 -12.21 2.09
CA GLN A 96 -11.10 -11.20 1.93
C GLN A 96 -10.49 -9.94 1.29
N PHE A 97 -10.84 -9.68 0.04
CA PHE A 97 -10.49 -8.44 -0.66
C PHE A 97 -11.57 -7.39 -0.49
N ALA A 98 -11.17 -6.15 -0.23
CA ALA A 98 -12.10 -5.02 -0.24
C ALA A 98 -11.41 -3.74 -0.70
N MET A 99 -11.95 -3.11 -1.75
CA MET A 99 -11.66 -1.72 -2.06
C MET A 99 -12.48 -0.86 -1.08
N ARG A 100 -11.82 -0.05 -0.25
CA ARG A 100 -12.42 0.71 0.87
C ARG A 100 -12.06 2.20 0.82
N GLU A 101 -11.82 2.71 -0.38
CA GLU A 101 -11.54 4.10 -0.70
C GLU A 101 -12.82 4.89 -1.10
N THR A 102 -13.99 4.24 -1.05
CA THR A 102 -15.33 4.81 -1.28
C THR A 102 -16.22 4.68 -0.06
#